data_AF-A0A1N7PLH9-F1
#
_entry.id   AF-A0A1N7PLH9-F1
#
_cell.length_a   1.000
_cell.length_b   1.000
_cell.length_c   1.000
_cell.angle_alpha   90.00
_cell.angle_beta   90.00
_cell.angle_gamma   90.00
#
_symmetry.space_group_name_H-M   'P 1'
#
loop_
_entity.id
_entity.type
_entity.pdbx_description
1 polymer ?
#
loop_
_entity_poly.entity_id
_entity_poly.type
_entity_poly.pdbx_seq_one_letter_code
_entity_poly.pdbx_strand_id
1 'polypeptide(L)'
;MLTTTLAGVMIVGLVTIIGLLVTRLPKGPVLPELPARIALPEGVKAETVTFGKGFTVVVSDTGRVLVYRPDGALVQDVPLQ
;
A
#
# COMPACT_ATOMS: atom_id res chain seq x y z
N MET A 1 39.14 19.22 -22.16
CA MET A 1 38.76 17.81 -22.41
C MET A 1 38.74 16.95 -21.14
N LEU A 2 39.59 17.20 -20.13
CA LEU A 2 39.52 16.45 -18.86
C LEU A 2 38.23 16.70 -18.06
N THR A 3 37.77 17.96 -17.99
CA THR A 3 36.52 18.33 -17.30
C THR A 3 35.29 17.72 -17.94
N THR A 4 35.23 17.70 -19.27
CA THR A 4 34.15 17.05 -20.03
C THR A 4 34.14 15.54 -19.82
N THR A 5 35.30 14.90 -19.72
CA THR A 5 35.39 13.46 -19.41
C THR A 5 34.91 13.15 -18.00
N LEU A 6 35.36 13.91 -16.99
CA LEU A 6 34.94 13.72 -15.61
C LEU A 6 33.43 13.94 -15.45
N ALA A 7 32.88 14.98 -16.09
CA ALA A 7 31.45 15.24 -16.12
C ALA A 7 30.68 14.07 -16.74
N GLY A 8 31.17 13.51 -17.85
CA GLY A 8 30.57 12.33 -18.48
C GLY A 8 30.53 11.12 -17.54
N VAL A 9 31.64 10.81 -16.86
CA VAL A 9 31.71 9.68 -15.91
C VAL A 9 30.76 9.88 -14.73
N MET A 10 30.68 11.10 -14.17
CA MET A 10 29.75 11.42 -13.08
C MET A 10 28.29 11.19 -13.47
N ILE A 11 27.92 11.61 -14.69
CA ILE A 11 26.55 11.40 -15.21
C ILE A 11 26.27 9.91 -15.35
N VAL A 12 27.17 9.15 -15.98
CA VAL A 12 27.00 7.69 -16.17
C VAL A 12 26.88 6.98 -14.82
N GLY A 13 27.71 7.33 -13.85
CA GLY A 13 27.65 6.79 -12.49
C GLY A 13 26.31 7.08 -11.83
N LEU A 14 25.83 8.33 -11.87
CA LEU A 14 24.55 8.72 -11.30
C LEU A 14 23.38 7.99 -11.96
N VAL A 15 23.35 7.91 -13.29
CA VAL A 15 22.31 7.19 -14.05
C VAL A 15 22.30 5.71 -13.68
N THR A 16 23.47 5.10 -13.51
CA THR A 16 23.59 3.70 -13.08
C THR A 16 23.01 3.51 -11.68
N ILE A 17 23.33 4.39 -10.73
CA ILE A 17 22.78 4.35 -9.36
C ILE A 17 21.26 4.51 -9.40
N ILE A 18 20.73 5.50 -10.13
CA ILE A 18 19.29 5.73 -10.26
C ILE A 18 18.61 4.52 -10.90
N GLY A 19 19.18 3.94 -11.96
CA GLY A 19 18.64 2.75 -12.62
C GLY A 19 18.62 1.54 -11.70
N LEU A 20 19.70 1.30 -10.95
CA LEU A 20 19.74 0.24 -9.92
C LEU A 20 18.72 0.49 -8.81
N LEU A 21 18.56 1.74 -8.38
CA LEU A 21 17.58 2.11 -7.37
C LEU A 21 16.16 1.81 -7.86
N VAL A 22 15.78 2.28 -9.05
CA VAL A 22 14.44 2.06 -9.62
C VAL A 22 14.15 0.58 -9.89
N THR A 23 15.14 -0.19 -10.35
CA THR A 23 14.98 -1.63 -10.61
C THR A 23 14.94 -2.47 -9.35
N ARG A 24 15.66 -2.05 -8.29
CA ARG A 24 15.64 -2.71 -6.98
C ARG A 24 14.57 -2.21 -6.04
N LEU A 25 13.94 -1.07 -6.34
CA LEU A 25 12.74 -0.66 -5.63
C LEU A 25 11.75 -1.82 -5.76
N PRO A 26 11.28 -2.41 -4.65
CA PRO A 26 10.22 -3.39 -4.74
C PRO A 26 9.09 -2.71 -5.50
N LYS A 27 8.62 -3.34 -6.59
CA LYS A 27 7.37 -2.93 -7.26
C LYS A 27 6.40 -2.67 -6.12
N GLY A 28 5.94 -1.42 -5.99
CA GLY A 28 5.10 -0.98 -4.87
C GLY A 28 4.02 -2.04 -4.66
N PRO A 29 3.63 -2.33 -3.40
CA PRO A 29 2.71 -3.41 -3.11
C PRO A 29 1.56 -3.34 -4.11
N VAL A 30 1.33 -4.43 -4.86
CA VAL A 30 0.19 -4.53 -5.77
C VAL A 30 -1.01 -4.10 -4.95
N LEU A 31 -1.53 -2.91 -5.23
CA LEU A 31 -2.66 -2.40 -4.47
C LEU A 31 -3.75 -3.45 -4.67
N PRO A 32 -4.27 -4.06 -3.58
CA PRO A 32 -5.37 -4.99 -3.70
C PRO A 32 -6.47 -4.31 -4.50
N GLU A 33 -7.15 -5.03 -5.38
CA GLU A 33 -8.37 -4.50 -5.99
C GLU A 33 -9.38 -4.26 -4.87
N LEU A 34 -9.60 -2.98 -4.53
CA LEU A 34 -10.62 -2.60 -3.57
C LEU A 34 -11.98 -2.73 -4.24
N PRO A 35 -12.97 -3.38 -3.60
CA PRO A 35 -14.34 -3.32 -4.08
C PRO A 35 -14.82 -1.87 -4.06
N ALA A 36 -15.56 -1.46 -5.09
CA ALA A 36 -16.04 -0.08 -5.25
C ALA A 36 -16.92 0.41 -4.08
N ARG A 37 -17.42 -0.52 -3.25
CA ARG A 37 -18.21 -0.21 -2.04
C ARG A 37 -18.04 -1.34 -1.02
N ILE A 38 -17.61 -0.99 0.19
CA ILE A 38 -17.66 -1.88 1.37
C ILE A 38 -18.90 -1.47 2.17
N ALA A 39 -19.82 -2.41 2.37
CA ALA A 39 -21.01 -2.17 3.20
C ALA A 39 -20.63 -2.37 4.66
N LEU A 40 -20.68 -1.30 5.45
CA LEU A 40 -20.50 -1.39 6.90
C LEU A 40 -21.84 -1.77 7.57
N PRO A 41 -21.80 -2.52 8.70
CA PRO A 41 -22.98 -2.79 9.50
C PRO A 41 -23.68 -1.50 9.96
N GLU A 42 -25.00 -1.56 10.16
CA GLU A 42 -25.79 -0.39 10.55
C GLU A 42 -25.25 0.27 11.82
N GLY A 43 -25.03 1.59 11.77
CA GLY A 43 -24.54 2.38 12.89
C GLY A 43 -23.02 2.32 13.13
N VAL A 44 -22.25 1.64 12.27
CA VAL A 44 -20.79 1.55 12.39
C VAL A 44 -20.10 2.51 11.42
N LYS A 45 -19.22 3.39 11.92
CA LYS A 45 -18.39 4.26 11.07
C LYS A 45 -16.96 3.77 11.05
N ALA A 46 -16.34 3.81 9.87
CA ALA A 46 -14.92 3.53 9.72
C ALA A 46 -14.10 4.67 10.34
N GLU A 47 -13.26 4.35 11.32
CA GLU A 47 -12.27 5.25 11.89
C GLU A 47 -10.93 5.10 11.14
N THR A 48 -10.53 3.87 10.85
CA THR A 48 -9.29 3.56 10.12
C THR A 48 -9.52 2.44 9.12
N VAL A 49 -8.91 2.53 7.94
CA VAL A 49 -8.93 1.48 6.91
C VAL A 49 -7.51 1.12 6.52
N THR A 50 -7.16 -0.17 6.65
CA THR A 50 -5.84 -0.71 6.32
C THR A 50 -5.97 -1.78 5.25
N PHE A 51 -5.18 -1.67 4.18
CA PHE A 51 -5.17 -2.63 3.07
C PHE A 51 -4.03 -3.62 3.22
N GLY A 52 -4.38 -4.89 3.40
CA GLY A 52 -3.44 -6.01 3.41
C GLY A 52 -3.42 -6.75 2.07
N LYS A 53 -2.46 -7.66 1.90
CA LYS A 53 -2.43 -8.54 0.71
C LYS A 53 -3.62 -9.48 0.73
N GLY A 54 -4.67 -9.15 -0.02
CA GLY A 54 -5.87 -9.97 -0.15
C GLY A 54 -6.89 -9.81 0.98
N PHE A 55 -6.85 -8.71 1.75
CA PHE A 55 -7.87 -8.38 2.74
C PHE A 55 -7.88 -6.88 3.05
N THR A 56 -9.02 -6.37 3.51
CA THR A 56 -9.17 -5.00 4.01
C THR A 56 -9.59 -5.06 5.47
N VAL A 57 -8.87 -4.35 6.33
CA VAL A 57 -9.24 -4.20 7.74
C VAL A 57 -9.85 -2.83 7.93
N VAL A 58 -11.05 -2.79 8.50
CA VAL A 58 -11.72 -1.56 8.90
C VAL A 58 -11.82 -1.57 10.41
N VAL A 59 -11.25 -0.58 11.07
CA VAL A 59 -11.45 -0.33 12.50
C VAL A 59 -12.60 0.65 12.63
N SER A 60 -13.60 0.30 13.43
CA SER A 60 -14.74 1.16 13.71
C SER A 60 -14.51 2.08 14.90
N ASP A 61 -15.25 3.18 14.90
CA ASP A 61 -15.38 4.13 16.02
C ASP A 61 -15.93 3.48 17.31
N THR A 62 -16.63 2.36 17.16
CA THR A 62 -17.15 1.54 18.26
C THR A 62 -16.12 0.54 18.82
N GLY A 63 -14.85 0.62 18.38
CA GLY A 63 -13.77 -0.25 18.84
C GLY A 63 -13.88 -1.67 18.30
N ARG A 64 -14.37 -1.86 17.07
CA ARG A 64 -14.44 -3.18 16.41
C ARG A 64 -13.48 -3.25 15.24
N VAL A 65 -12.86 -4.39 15.05
CA VAL A 65 -12.02 -4.70 13.89
C VAL A 65 -12.81 -5.59 12.95
N LEU A 66 -13.14 -5.05 11.80
CA LEU A 66 -13.88 -5.71 10.72
C LEU A 66 -12.91 -6.09 9.62
N VAL A 67 -12.73 -7.38 9.39
CA VAL A 67 -11.86 -7.91 8.33
C VAL A 67 -12.72 -8.31 7.14
N TYR A 68 -12.49 -7.66 6.00
CA TYR A 68 -13.16 -7.91 4.74
C TYR A 68 -12.22 -8.63 3.76
N ARG A 69 -12.79 -9.56 3.00
CA ARG A 69 -12.13 -10.13 1.81
C ARG A 69 -12.15 -9.15 0.63
N PRO A 70 -11.37 -9.41 -0.43
CA PRO A 70 -11.36 -8.58 -1.64
C PRO A 70 -12.73 -8.56 -2.34
N ASP A 71 -13.55 -9.59 -2.13
CA ASP A 71 -14.93 -9.69 -2.61
C ASP A 71 -15.93 -8.80 -1.82
N GLY A 72 -15.47 -8.11 -0.77
CA GLY A 72 -16.31 -7.28 0.11
C GLY A 72 -17.04 -8.07 1.19
N ALA A 73 -16.85 -9.39 1.30
CA ALA A 73 -17.46 -10.20 2.35
C ALA A 73 -16.75 -10.00 3.70
N LEU A 74 -17.53 -9.74 4.75
CA LEU A 74 -17.05 -9.73 6.12
C LEU A 74 -16.63 -11.16 6.52
N VAL A 75 -15.37 -11.31 6.92
CA VAL A 75 -14.81 -12.58 7.40
C VAL A 75 -14.78 -12.63 8.91
N GLN A 76 -14.43 -11.51 9.54
CA GLN A 76 -14.21 -11.47 10.96
C GLN A 76 -14.66 -10.13 11.54
N ASP A 77 -15.34 -10.20 12.68
CA ASP A 77 -15.69 -9.07 13.53
C ASP A 77 -15.12 -9.36 14.92
N VAL A 78 -14.14 -8.56 15.35
CA VAL A 78 -13.47 -8.70 16.65
C VAL A 78 -13.64 -7.41 17.45
N PRO A 79 -14.24 -7.45 18.65
CA PRO A 79 -14.26 -6.30 19.56
C PRO A 79 -12.87 -6.09 20.18
N LEU A 80 -12.42 -4.84 20.23
CA LEU A 80 -11.26 -4.41 20.99
C LEU A 80 -11.72 -4.15 22.43
N GLN A 81 -11.37 -5.07 23.35
CA GLN A 81 -11.63 -4.95 24.79
C GLN A 81 -10.48 -4.28 25.53
#